data_AF-A0A7S2K761-F1
#
_entry.id   AF-A0A7S2K761-F1
#
_cell.length_a   1.000
_cell.length_b   1.000
_cell.length_c   1.000
_cell.angle_alpha   90.00
_cell.angle_beta   90.00
_cell.angle_gamma   90.00
#
_symmetry.space_group_name_H-M   'P 1'
#
loop_
_entity.id
_entity.type
_entity.pdbx_description
1 polymer ?
#
loop_
_entity_poly.entity_id
_entity_poly.type
_entity_poly.pdbx_seq_one_letter_code
_entity_poly.pdbx_strand_id
1 'polypeptide(L)'
;ATLAPRPPEHAASEPFVPLTAGGKECELSFCAFLVIDAGADPELKLTVADADGRHLAVHIGKMRQLAASDQFTSHELELEDSSGVAASCSVQAAVQVRWTRRAAPARAAGACQFLWPAEDPQAEHIWAFLFPDRPVEVPEA
;
A
#
# COMPACT_ATOMS: atom_id res chain seq x y z
N ALA A 1 25.73 -27.04 4.42
CA ALA A 1 25.06 -25.73 4.50
C ALA A 1 24.11 -25.62 3.32
N THR A 2 22.82 -25.82 3.57
CA THR A 2 21.77 -25.78 2.55
C THR A 2 21.48 -24.30 2.25
N LEU A 3 21.81 -23.86 1.04
CA LEU A 3 21.50 -22.51 0.57
C LEU A 3 19.99 -22.35 0.52
N ALA A 4 19.46 -21.36 1.24
CA ALA A 4 18.05 -20.98 1.15
C ALA A 4 17.70 -20.61 -0.31
N PRO A 5 16.49 -20.94 -0.79
CA PRO A 5 16.05 -20.55 -2.13
C PRO A 5 16.06 -19.03 -2.25
N ARG A 6 16.54 -18.53 -3.39
CA ARG A 6 16.45 -17.09 -3.74
C ARG A 6 14.99 -16.66 -3.63
N PRO A 7 14.70 -15.48 -3.04
CA PRO A 7 13.36 -14.92 -3.11
C PRO A 7 12.95 -14.75 -4.58
N PRO A 8 11.66 -14.89 -4.91
CA PRO A 8 11.17 -14.73 -6.27
C PRO A 8 11.59 -13.35 -6.79
N GLU A 9 12.16 -13.35 -8.00
CA GLU A 9 12.53 -12.13 -8.70
C GLU A 9 11.31 -11.20 -8.71
N HIS A 10 11.50 -9.94 -8.31
CA HIS A 10 10.43 -8.93 -8.32
C HIS A 10 9.75 -8.98 -9.69
N ALA A 11 8.51 -9.45 -9.73
CA ALA A 11 7.74 -9.49 -10.96
C ALA A 11 7.56 -8.04 -11.43
N ALA A 12 8.29 -7.66 -12.47
CA ALA A 12 8.08 -6.38 -13.11
C ALA A 12 6.67 -6.39 -13.70
N SER A 13 5.84 -5.42 -13.34
CA SER A 13 4.55 -5.22 -13.98
C SER A 13 4.77 -4.98 -15.48
N GLU A 14 3.89 -5.51 -16.33
CA GLU A 14 3.94 -5.19 -17.75
C GLU A 14 3.87 -3.67 -17.94
N PRO A 15 4.70 -3.09 -18.83
CA PRO A 15 4.68 -1.66 -19.07
C PRO A 15 3.31 -1.24 -19.61
N PHE A 16 2.72 -0.22 -19.00
CA PHE A 16 1.49 0.37 -19.50
C PHE A 16 1.70 0.90 -20.92
N VAL A 17 0.90 0.40 -21.88
CA VAL A 17 0.89 0.89 -23.26
C VAL A 17 -0.34 1.78 -23.45
N PRO A 18 -0.19 3.11 -23.52
CA PRO A 18 -1.32 3.98 -23.79
C PRO A 18 -1.91 3.68 -25.17
N LEU A 19 -3.22 3.48 -25.25
CA LEU A 19 -3.94 3.30 -26.52
C LEU A 19 -3.85 4.60 -27.34
N THR A 20 -3.23 4.52 -28.51
CA THR A 20 -2.99 5.66 -29.41
C THR A 20 -4.27 6.35 -29.89
N ALA A 21 -4.22 7.69 -29.89
CA ALA A 21 -4.98 8.67 -30.68
C ALA A 21 -6.53 8.71 -30.59
N GLY A 22 -7.14 7.95 -29.67
CA GLY A 22 -8.60 7.92 -29.48
C GLY A 22 -9.14 8.80 -28.35
N GLY A 23 -8.28 9.50 -27.59
CA GLY A 23 -8.71 10.37 -26.47
C GLY A 23 -9.61 9.69 -25.43
N LYS A 24 -9.52 8.37 -25.29
CA LYS A 24 -10.29 7.65 -24.28
C LYS A 24 -9.60 7.79 -22.93
N GLU A 25 -10.34 8.29 -21.95
CA GLU A 25 -9.98 8.18 -20.54
C GLU A 25 -9.70 6.70 -20.23
N CYS A 26 -8.52 6.44 -19.66
CA CYS A 26 -8.17 5.12 -19.16
C CYS A 26 -8.05 5.21 -17.63
N GLU A 27 -8.75 4.32 -16.94
CA GLU A 27 -8.60 4.17 -15.50
C GLU A 27 -7.37 3.31 -15.21
N LEU A 28 -6.50 3.79 -14.32
CA LEU A 28 -5.36 3.04 -13.82
C LEU A 28 -5.58 2.76 -12.34
N SER A 29 -5.87 1.51 -12.00
CA SER A 29 -6.03 1.07 -10.62
C SER A 29 -4.73 0.45 -10.13
N PHE A 30 -4.09 1.09 -9.14
CA PHE A 30 -2.90 0.56 -8.48
C PHE A 30 -3.25 0.17 -7.04
N CYS A 31 -2.72 -0.96 -6.57
CA CYS A 31 -2.78 -1.34 -5.17
C CYS A 31 -1.35 -1.45 -4.63
N ALA A 32 -1.06 -0.68 -3.57
CA ALA A 32 0.24 -0.67 -2.92
C ALA A 32 0.07 -0.83 -1.41
N PHE A 33 0.99 -1.55 -0.79
CA PHE A 33 1.04 -1.76 0.66
C PHE A 33 2.26 -1.07 1.23
N LEU A 34 2.03 -0.21 2.20
CA LEU A 34 3.08 0.51 2.90
C LEU A 34 3.01 0.22 4.40
N VAL A 35 4.16 -0.14 4.96
CA VAL A 35 4.35 -0.35 6.39
C VAL A 35 5.34 0.68 6.89
N ILE A 36 4.99 1.33 7.99
CA ILE A 36 5.77 2.43 8.56
C ILE A 36 5.91 2.23 10.05
N ASP A 37 7.05 2.62 10.60
CA ASP A 37 7.22 2.70 12.04
C ASP A 37 6.34 3.81 12.62
N ALA A 38 5.46 3.46 13.55
CA ALA A 38 4.54 4.40 14.18
C ALA A 38 5.24 5.51 14.96
N GLY A 39 6.48 5.28 15.44
CA GLY A 39 7.26 6.29 16.14
C GLY A 39 7.84 7.38 15.22
N ALA A 40 7.89 7.15 13.91
CA ALA A 40 8.55 8.05 12.97
C ALA A 40 7.67 9.23 12.49
N ASP A 41 6.35 9.14 12.67
CA ASP A 41 5.33 10.10 12.18
C ASP A 41 5.69 10.79 10.84
N PRO A 42 5.97 10.04 9.77
CA PRO A 42 6.45 10.66 8.54
C PRO A 42 5.34 11.40 7.82
N GLU A 43 5.76 12.37 7.02
CA GLU A 43 4.91 12.99 6.02
C GLU A 43 4.64 12.01 4.88
N LEU A 44 3.37 11.90 4.49
CA LEU A 44 2.95 11.21 3.29
C LEU A 44 2.98 12.21 2.13
N LYS A 45 3.74 11.89 1.10
CA LYS A 45 3.69 12.61 -0.19
C LYS A 45 3.33 11.62 -1.29
N LEU A 46 2.14 11.79 -1.87
CA LEU A 46 1.71 11.06 -3.06
C LEU A 46 1.85 11.98 -4.27
N THR A 47 2.34 11.45 -5.38
CA THR A 47 2.56 12.23 -6.60
C THR A 47 2.15 11.39 -7.79
N VAL A 48 1.40 12.00 -8.70
CA VAL A 48 1.14 11.44 -10.02
C VAL A 48 2.04 12.18 -11.01
N ALA A 49 2.73 11.42 -11.86
CA ALA A 49 3.56 11.94 -12.93
C ALA A 49 3.24 11.22 -14.24
N ASP A 50 3.45 11.89 -15.36
CA ASP A 50 3.36 11.26 -16.67
C ASP A 50 4.58 10.37 -16.97
N ALA A 51 4.56 9.70 -18.12
CA ALA A 51 5.64 8.81 -18.55
C ALA A 51 6.99 9.52 -18.75
N ASP A 52 6.98 10.84 -18.95
CA ASP A 52 8.18 11.68 -19.09
C ASP A 52 8.69 12.18 -17.72
N GLY A 53 8.02 11.81 -16.63
CA GLY A 53 8.37 12.20 -15.27
C GLY A 53 7.89 13.61 -14.90
N ARG A 54 7.01 14.23 -15.69
CA ARG A 54 6.41 15.52 -15.35
C ARG A 54 5.38 15.33 -14.26
N HIS A 55 5.57 16.05 -13.15
CA HIS A 55 4.61 16.07 -12.04
C HIS A 55 3.28 16.66 -12.51
N LEU A 56 2.20 15.89 -12.35
CA LEU A 56 0.84 16.29 -12.69
C LEU A 56 0.10 16.79 -11.46
N ALA A 57 0.15 16.05 -10.35
CA ALA A 57 -0.59 16.37 -9.14
C ALA A 57 0.09 15.82 -7.88
N VAL A 58 -0.20 16.40 -6.73
CA VAL A 58 0.40 16.01 -5.44
C VAL A 58 -0.62 16.04 -4.31
N HIS A 59 -0.49 15.08 -3.39
CA HIS A 59 -1.11 15.12 -2.07
C HIS A 59 -0.01 15.11 -1.00
N ILE A 60 -0.13 15.96 0.01
CA ILE A 60 0.77 16.01 1.17
C ILE A 60 -0.06 15.92 2.44
N GLY A 61 0.23 14.91 3.26
CA GLY A 61 -0.50 14.64 4.51
C GLY A 61 0.38 14.03 5.59
N LYS A 62 -0.19 13.70 6.75
CA LYS A 62 0.52 13.03 7.84
C LYS A 62 0.01 11.61 8.02
N MET A 63 0.92 10.65 8.14
CA MET A 63 0.55 9.23 8.30
C MET A 63 -0.31 8.99 9.54
N ARG A 64 -0.06 9.70 10.64
CA ARG A 64 -0.89 9.58 11.86
C ARG A 64 -2.35 10.00 11.68
N GLN A 65 -2.66 10.79 10.65
CA GLN A 65 -4.04 11.21 10.37
C GLN A 65 -4.83 10.13 9.65
N LEU A 66 -4.13 9.26 8.90
CA LEU A 66 -4.72 8.13 8.18
C LEU A 66 -4.81 6.90 9.08
N ALA A 67 -3.73 6.56 9.78
CA ALA A 67 -3.68 5.40 10.68
C ALA A 67 -3.91 5.83 12.14
N ALA A 68 -5.15 6.19 12.48
CA ALA A 68 -5.53 6.63 13.83
C ALA A 68 -6.06 5.50 14.73
N SER A 69 -6.47 4.37 14.16
CA SER A 69 -7.08 3.23 14.88
C SER A 69 -6.48 1.90 14.43
N ASP A 70 -6.72 0.83 15.17
CA ASP A 70 -6.31 -0.53 14.78
C ASP A 70 -7.21 -1.16 13.71
N GLN A 71 -8.35 -0.53 13.40
CA GLN A 71 -9.25 -0.92 12.32
C GLN A 71 -8.88 -0.17 11.03
N PHE A 72 -9.00 -0.87 9.91
CA PHE A 72 -8.87 -0.23 8.60
C PHE A 72 -9.97 0.81 8.42
N THR A 73 -9.54 2.04 8.15
CA THR A 73 -10.41 3.14 7.78
C THR A 73 -10.08 3.57 6.35
N SER A 74 -11.12 3.80 5.55
CA SER A 74 -10.97 4.30 4.18
C SER A 74 -10.89 5.81 4.17
N HIS A 75 -9.93 6.33 3.43
CA HIS A 75 -9.72 7.74 3.17
C HIS A 75 -9.68 7.97 1.67
N GLU A 76 -10.33 9.02 1.21
CA GLU A 76 -10.20 9.50 -0.16
C GLU A 76 -9.33 10.75 -0.12
N LEU A 77 -8.19 10.68 -0.81
CA LEU A 77 -7.19 11.74 -0.85
C LEU A 77 -7.23 12.39 -2.21
N GLU A 78 -7.49 13.70 -2.23
CA GLU A 78 -7.42 14.50 -3.44
C GLU A 78 -5.96 14.89 -3.71
N LEU A 79 -5.53 14.70 -4.95
CA LEU A 79 -4.24 15.15 -5.47
C LEU A 79 -4.51 16.38 -6.34
N GLU A 80 -3.85 17.48 -6.00
CA GLU A 80 -4.13 18.78 -6.59
C GLU A 80 -2.96 19.30 -7.42
N ASP A 81 -3.29 20.15 -8.39
CA ASP A 81 -2.38 21.00 -9.13
C ASP A 81 -2.83 22.48 -9.04
N SER A 82 -2.23 23.37 -9.84
CA SER A 82 -2.60 24.80 -9.83
C SER A 82 -4.03 25.10 -10.31
N SER A 83 -4.69 24.13 -10.94
CA SER A 83 -6.01 24.23 -11.56
C SER A 83 -7.11 23.59 -10.70
N GLY A 84 -6.74 22.77 -9.71
CA GLY A 84 -7.66 22.11 -8.78
C GLY A 84 -7.33 20.63 -8.58
N VAL A 85 -8.34 19.83 -8.27
CA VAL A 85 -8.21 18.37 -8.11
C VAL A 85 -7.97 17.72 -9.47
N ALA A 86 -6.84 17.05 -9.61
CA ALA A 86 -6.43 16.39 -10.86
C ALA A 86 -6.49 14.87 -10.77
N ALA A 87 -6.44 14.29 -9.57
CA ALA A 87 -6.62 12.86 -9.32
C ALA A 87 -7.14 12.61 -7.89
N SER A 88 -7.71 11.43 -7.64
CA SER A 88 -8.03 10.94 -6.31
C SER A 88 -7.33 9.62 -6.02
N CYS A 89 -7.06 9.35 -4.74
CA CYS A 89 -6.43 8.13 -4.26
C CYS A 89 -7.21 7.60 -3.06
N SER A 90 -7.70 6.36 -3.15
CA SER A 90 -8.30 5.68 -2.00
C SER A 90 -7.22 4.98 -1.18
N VAL A 91 -7.15 5.28 0.11
CA VAL A 91 -6.21 4.69 1.05
C VAL A 91 -6.99 4.01 2.18
N GLN A 92 -6.73 2.72 2.39
CA GLN A 92 -7.14 2.03 3.61
C GLN A 92 -5.96 1.98 4.57
N ALA A 93 -6.13 2.57 5.76
CA ALA A 93 -5.06 2.69 6.75
C ALA A 93 -5.51 2.17 8.12
N ALA A 94 -4.58 1.51 8.81
CA ALA A 94 -4.74 1.02 10.18
C ALA A 94 -3.39 1.05 10.92
N VAL A 95 -3.43 1.22 12.23
CA VAL A 95 -2.30 1.03 13.13
C VAL A 95 -2.03 -0.46 13.26
N GLN A 96 -0.80 -0.89 12.97
CA GLN A 96 -0.41 -2.28 13.16
C GLN A 96 -0.09 -2.58 14.62
N VAL A 97 -1.11 -3.04 15.35
CA VAL A 97 -1.08 -3.27 16.81
C VAL A 97 0.07 -4.19 17.23
N ARG A 98 0.33 -5.24 16.47
CA ARG A 98 1.41 -6.20 16.73
C ARG A 98 2.82 -5.59 16.71
N TRP A 99 2.99 -4.42 16.10
CA TRP A 99 4.27 -3.73 15.99
C TRP A 99 4.32 -2.43 16.81
N THR A 100 3.17 -1.96 17.27
CA THR A 100 3.03 -0.65 17.93
C THR A 100 2.68 -0.75 19.40
N ARG A 101 2.26 -1.94 19.89
CA ARG A 101 2.09 -2.20 21.32
C ARG A 101 3.43 -2.19 22.04
N ARG A 102 3.44 -1.71 23.29
CA ARG A 102 4.62 -1.66 24.17
C ARG A 102 5.29 -3.03 24.42
N ALA A 103 4.56 -4.11 24.20
CA ALA A 103 5.04 -5.49 24.31
C ALA A 103 5.43 -6.13 22.95
N ALA A 104 5.42 -5.35 21.86
CA ALA A 104 5.82 -5.83 20.55
C ALA A 104 7.32 -6.20 20.56
N PRO A 105 7.70 -7.32 19.91
CA PRO A 105 9.10 -7.70 19.80
C PRO A 105 9.89 -6.62 19.04
N ALA A 106 11.14 -6.40 19.45
CA ALA A 106 12.04 -5.49 18.77
C ALA A 106 12.25 -5.93 17.31
N ARG A 107 12.18 -4.98 16.37
CA ARG A 107 12.42 -5.22 14.94
C ARG A 107 13.72 -4.59 14.50
N ALA A 108 14.40 -5.26 13.58
CA ALA A 108 15.48 -4.63 12.83
C ALA A 108 14.89 -3.54 11.91
N ALA A 109 15.60 -2.42 11.79
CA ALA A 109 15.23 -1.36 10.85
C ALA A 109 15.11 -1.92 9.43
N GLY A 110 14.04 -1.57 8.71
CA GLY A 110 13.78 -2.07 7.35
C GLY A 110 13.30 -3.53 7.27
N ALA A 111 13.18 -4.26 8.38
CA ALA A 111 12.55 -5.58 8.36
C ALA A 111 11.09 -5.43 7.92
N CYS A 112 10.61 -6.25 6.99
CA CYS A 112 9.20 -6.37 6.65
C CYS A 112 8.81 -7.84 6.78
N GLN A 113 7.82 -8.14 7.60
CA GLN A 113 7.30 -9.49 7.76
C GLN A 113 5.85 -9.51 7.31
N PHE A 114 5.57 -10.30 6.29
CA PHE A 114 4.21 -10.64 5.89
C PHE A 114 3.75 -11.83 6.73
N LEU A 115 2.55 -11.70 7.28
CA LEU A 115 1.87 -12.79 7.98
C LEU A 115 0.85 -13.39 7.03
N TRP A 116 0.55 -14.66 7.24
CA TRP A 116 -0.57 -15.28 6.58
C TRP A 116 -1.90 -14.74 7.07
N PRO A 117 -2.95 -14.75 6.22
CA PRO A 117 -4.24 -14.19 6.58
C PRO A 117 -4.84 -14.88 7.82
N ALA A 118 -4.61 -16.18 7.97
CA ALA A 118 -5.06 -16.96 9.13
C ALA A 118 -4.34 -16.61 10.45
N GLU A 119 -3.20 -15.94 10.39
CA GLU A 119 -2.37 -15.63 11.57
C GLU A 119 -2.70 -14.26 12.18
N ASP A 120 -3.37 -13.37 11.44
CA ASP A 120 -3.59 -12.00 11.85
C ASP A 120 -4.82 -11.35 11.18
N PRO A 121 -5.74 -10.73 11.95
CA PRO A 121 -6.95 -10.12 11.39
C PRO A 121 -6.70 -9.00 10.37
N GLN A 122 -5.59 -8.25 10.49
CA GLN A 122 -5.26 -7.22 9.49
C GLN A 122 -4.71 -7.85 8.21
N ALA A 123 -3.98 -8.96 8.31
CA ALA A 123 -3.58 -9.77 7.15
C ALA A 123 -4.80 -10.43 6.47
N GLU A 124 -5.77 -10.90 7.24
CA GLU A 124 -7.06 -11.38 6.74
C GLU A 124 -7.81 -10.31 5.95
N HIS A 125 -7.94 -9.11 6.51
CA HIS A 125 -8.58 -7.98 5.84
C HIS A 125 -7.88 -7.63 4.51
N ILE A 126 -6.55 -7.55 4.51
CA ILE A 126 -5.76 -7.28 3.31
C ILE A 126 -5.98 -8.38 2.25
N TRP A 127 -6.00 -9.65 2.66
CA TRP A 127 -6.24 -10.77 1.76
C TRP A 127 -7.63 -10.71 1.12
N ALA A 128 -8.67 -10.53 1.94
CA ALA A 128 -10.04 -10.44 1.46
C ALA A 128 -10.22 -9.25 0.49
N PHE A 129 -9.50 -8.14 0.72
CA PHE A 129 -9.50 -6.99 -0.18
C PHE A 129 -8.82 -7.28 -1.53
N LEU A 130 -7.66 -7.95 -1.51
CA LEU A 130 -6.90 -8.26 -2.72
C LEU A 130 -7.47 -9.42 -3.53
N PHE A 131 -8.05 -10.40 -2.85
CA PHE A 131 -8.49 -11.65 -3.43
C PHE A 131 -9.91 -11.99 -2.95
N PRO A 132 -10.92 -11.18 -3.29
CA PRO A 132 -12.29 -11.37 -2.79
C PRO A 132 -12.88 -12.74 -3.14
N ASP A 133 -12.41 -13.35 -4.23
CA ASP A 133 -12.87 -14.67 -4.70
C ASP A 133 -12.02 -15.84 -4.18
N ARG A 134 -11.00 -15.59 -3.35
CA ARG A 134 -10.11 -16.65 -2.83
C ARG A 134 -10.32 -16.84 -1.33
N PRO A 135 -10.79 -18.03 -0.90
CA PRO A 135 -10.85 -18.32 0.53
C PRO A 135 -9.45 -18.31 1.13
N VAL A 136 -9.37 -17.99 2.42
CA VAL A 136 -8.11 -18.10 3.18
C VAL A 136 -7.81 -19.58 3.37
N GLU A 137 -6.83 -20.09 2.63
CA GLU A 137 -6.28 -21.43 2.86
C GLU A 137 -5.27 -21.35 4.01
N VAL A 138 -5.58 -22.01 5.13
CA VAL A 138 -4.61 -22.19 6.22
C VAL A 138 -3.58 -23.20 5.73
N PRO A 139 -2.28 -22.90 5.68
CA PRO A 139 -1.28 -23.90 5.34
C PRO A 139 -1.33 -25.01 6.37
N GLU A 140 -1.38 -26.26 5.90
CA GLU A 140 -1.12 -27.39 6.77
C GLU A 140 0.29 -27.24 7.37
N ALA A 141 0.37 -27.40 8.69
CA ALA A 141 1.56 -27.18 9.51
C ALA A 141 2.67 -28.23 9.26
#